data_AF-A0A929PMC4-F1
#
_entry.id   AF-A0A929PMC4-F1
#
_cell.length_a   1.000
_cell.length_b   1.000
_cell.length_c   1.000
_cell.angle_alpha   90.00
_cell.angle_beta   90.00
_cell.angle_gamma   90.00
#
_symmetry.space_group_name_H-M   'P 1'
#
loop_
_entity.id
_entity.type
_entity.pdbx_description
1 polymer ?
#
loop_
_entity_poly.entity_id
_entity_poly.type
_entity_poly.pdbx_seq_one_letter_code
_entity_poly.pdbx_strand_id
1 'polypeptide(L)' 'MGKDKKTKKTGSYTIDLGQEYELKYWTSQLKVTNDQLKEAVAEVGNSIDAVKVYLGKA' A
#
# COMPACT_ATOMS: atom_id res chain seq x y z
N MET A 1 23.20 -6.20 17.70
CA MET A 1 22.00 -6.07 16.84
C MET A 1 21.28 -4.75 17.18
N GLY A 2 21.76 -3.62 16.65
CA GLY A 2 20.98 -2.37 16.66
C GLY A 2 20.24 -2.31 15.34
N LYS A 3 18.94 -2.60 15.34
CA LYS A 3 18.06 -2.24 14.21
C LYS A 3 17.11 -1.20 14.74
N ASP A 4 17.64 0.01 14.83
CA ASP A 4 16.93 1.28 14.89
C ASP A 4 15.97 1.36 13.69
N LYS A 5 14.82 0.69 13.82
CA LYS A 5 13.64 0.96 13.02
C LYS A 5 13.12 2.32 13.50
N LYS A 6 13.71 3.38 12.95
CA LYS A 6 13.25 4.76 13.05
C LYS A 6 11.78 4.77 12.64
N THR A 7 10.91 4.71 13.65
CA THR A 7 9.48 4.97 13.61
C THR A 7 9.27 6.41 13.15
N LYS A 8 9.49 6.66 11.86
CA LYS A 8 8.87 7.81 11.21
C LYS A 8 7.38 7.49 11.24
N LYS A 9 6.62 8.28 12.00
CA LYS A 9 5.16 8.39 11.87
C LYS A 9 4.85 8.80 10.42
N THR A 10 4.90 7.87 9.49
CA THR A 10 4.20 7.99 8.22
C THR A 10 2.74 7.71 8.56
N GLY A 11 1.86 8.67 8.31
CA GLY A 11 0.43 8.48 8.53
C GLY A 11 0.02 7.13 7.95
N SER A 12 -0.67 6.32 8.75
CA SER A 12 -1.15 5.01 8.33
C SER A 12 -2.24 5.23 7.28
N TYR A 13 -1.85 5.48 6.03
CA TYR A 13 -2.77 5.54 4.92
C TYR A 13 -3.26 4.13 4.64
N THR A 14 -4.57 3.97 4.58
CA THR A 14 -5.22 2.73 4.18
C THR A 14 -5.81 2.88 2.78
N ILE A 15 -5.90 1.78 2.04
CA ILE A 15 -6.57 1.69 0.75
C ILE A 15 -8.00 1.24 0.98
N ASP A 16 -8.97 2.08 0.64
CA ASP A 16 -10.35 1.66 0.50
C ASP A 16 -10.62 1.20 -0.94
N LEU A 17 -10.74 -0.12 -1.13
CA LEU A 17 -11.05 -0.70 -2.43
C LEU A 17 -12.51 -0.48 -2.87
N GLY A 18 -13.39 -0.08 -1.94
CA GLY A 18 -14.79 0.25 -2.21
C GLY A 18 -14.96 1.63 -2.84
N GLN A 19 -13.95 2.50 -2.72
CA GLN A 19 -13.92 3.82 -3.33
C GLN A 19 -13.15 3.79 -4.66
N GLU A 20 -13.85 3.95 -5.78
CA GLU A 20 -13.24 3.93 -7.11
C GLU A 20 -12.15 5.01 -7.30
N TYR A 21 -12.29 6.17 -6.66
CA TYR A 21 -11.29 7.24 -6.73
C TYR A 21 -9.99 6.84 -6.04
N GLU A 22 -10.06 6.11 -4.93
CA GLU A 22 -8.90 5.62 -4.19
C GLU A 22 -8.19 4.53 -4.97
N LEU A 23 -8.94 3.61 -5.56
CA LEU A 23 -8.39 2.57 -6.43
C LEU A 23 -7.62 3.20 -7.61
N LYS A 24 -8.21 4.18 -8.30
CA LYS A 24 -7.56 4.90 -9.41
C LYS A 24 -6.35 5.72 -8.93
N TYR A 25 -6.45 6.37 -7.78
CA TYR A 25 -5.36 7.13 -7.19
C TYR A 25 -4.17 6.23 -6.88
N TRP A 26 -4.38 5.14 -6.15
CA TRP A 26 -3.31 4.26 -5.71
C TRP A 26 -2.71 3.44 -6.84
N THR A 27 -3.51 2.95 -7.79
CA THR A 27 -2.98 2.29 -9.01
C THR A 27 -2.08 3.23 -9.81
N SER A 28 -2.46 4.51 -9.94
CA SER A 28 -1.66 5.54 -10.59
C SER A 28 -0.37 5.85 -9.80
N GLN A 29 -0.46 6.04 -8.48
CA GLN A 29 0.69 6.31 -7.61
C GLN A 29 1.70 5.16 -7.60
N LEU A 30 1.22 3.91 -7.53
CA LEU A 30 2.05 2.70 -7.44
C LEU A 30 2.45 2.16 -8.81
N LYS A 31 1.83 2.67 -9.89
CA LYS A 31 1.98 2.19 -11.28
C LYS A 31 1.72 0.70 -11.41
N VAL A 32 0.58 0.26 -10.87
CA VAL A 32 0.11 -1.14 -10.89
C VAL A 32 -1.32 -1.20 -11.43
N THR A 33 -1.77 -2.38 -11.83
CA THR A 33 -3.17 -2.57 -12.23
C THR A 33 -4.10 -2.63 -11.02
N ASN A 34 -5.41 -2.46 -11.26
CA ASN A 34 -6.43 -2.61 -10.21
C ASN A 34 -6.39 -4.00 -9.57
N ASP A 35 -6.19 -5.05 -10.37
CA ASP A 35 -6.05 -6.42 -9.89
C ASP A 35 -4.83 -6.58 -8.99
N GLN A 36 -3.66 -6.11 -9.41
CA GLN A 36 -2.44 -6.18 -8.57
C GLN A 36 -2.61 -5.44 -7.24
N LEU A 37 -3.32 -4.31 -7.24
CA LEU A 37 -3.61 -3.56 -6.01
C LEU A 37 -4.57 -4.35 -5.10
N LYS A 38 -5.62 -4.96 -5.66
CA LYS A 38 -6.58 -5.79 -4.92
C LYS A 38 -5.93 -7.04 -4.35
N GLU A 39 -5.09 -7.72 -5.12
CA GLU A 39 -4.34 -8.89 -4.69
C GLU A 39 -3.38 -8.53 -3.54
N ALA A 40 -2.63 -7.44 -3.68
CA ALA A 40 -1.76 -6.97 -2.60
C ALA A 40 -2.56 -6.65 -1.33
N VAL A 41 -3.67 -5.94 -1.44
CA VAL A 41 -4.54 -5.64 -0.28
C VAL A 41 -5.14 -6.90 0.33
N ALA A 42 -5.47 -7.92 -0.47
CA ALA A 42 -5.96 -9.19 0.03
C ALA A 42 -4.87 -9.96 0.81
N GLU A 43 -3.61 -9.89 0.37
CA GLU A 43 -2.49 -10.63 0.96
C GLU A 43 -1.94 -9.95 2.23
N VAL A 44 -1.77 -8.62 2.22
CA VAL A 44 -1.11 -7.88 3.31
C VAL A 44 -2.02 -6.89 4.05
N GLY A 45 -3.30 -6.84 3.68
CA GLY A 45 -4.28 -5.90 4.22
C GLY A 45 -4.24 -4.54 3.54
N ASN A 46 -5.15 -3.66 3.95
CA ASN A 46 -5.32 -2.34 3.32
C ASN A 46 -4.24 -1.31 3.65
N SER A 47 -3.19 -1.67 4.40
CA SER A 47 -2.14 -0.72 4.78
C SER A 47 -1.24 -0.38 3.59
N ILE A 48 -1.11 0.91 3.25
CA ILE A 48 -0.28 1.37 2.12
C ILE A 48 1.18 0.96 2.25
N ASP A 49 1.72 1.02 3.45
CA ASP A 49 3.10 0.64 3.71
C ASP A 49 3.34 -0.84 3.39
N ALA A 50 2.46 -1.71 3.91
CA ALA A 50 2.51 -3.14 3.63
C ALA A 50 2.35 -3.44 2.14
N VAL A 51 1.38 -2.80 1.47
CA VAL A 51 1.14 -2.97 0.03
C VAL A 51 2.32 -2.51 -0.80
N LYS A 52 2.97 -1.39 -0.46
CA LYS A 52 4.20 -0.93 -1.12
C LYS A 52 5.34 -1.92 -0.96
N VAL A 53 5.53 -2.47 0.25
CA VAL A 53 6.56 -3.48 0.50
C VAL A 53 6.29 -4.75 -0.32
N TYR A 54 5.03 -5.22 -0.34
CA TYR A 54 4.61 -6.40 -1.12
C TYR A 54 4.84 -6.20 -2.63
N LEU A 55 4.47 -5.03 -3.16
CA LEU A 55 4.61 -4.69 -4.57
C LEU A 55 6.03 -4.25 -4.98
N GLY A 56 6.99 -4.17 -4.04
CA GLY A 56 8.34 -3.66 -4.30
C GLY A 56 8.38 -2.18 -4.70
N LYS A 57 7.46 -1.37 -4.15
CA LYS A 57 7.29 0.08 -4.36
C LYS A 57 7.64 0.91 -3.10
N ALA A 58 8.37 0.32 -2.16
CA ALA A 58 8.82 0.95 -0.92
C ALA A 58 9.94 1.98 -1.16
#